data_AF-A0A848YTJ8-F1
#
_entry.id   AF-A0A848YTJ8-F1
#
_cell.length_a   1.000
_cell.length_b   1.000
_cell.length_c   1.000
_cell.angle_alpha   90.00
_cell.angle_beta   90.00
_cell.angle_gamma   90.00
#
_symmetry.space_group_name_H-M   'P 1'
#
loop_
_entity.id
_entity.type
_entity.pdbx_description
1 polymer ?
#
loop_
_entity_poly.entity_id
_entity_poly.type
_entity_poly.pdbx_seq_one_letter_code
_entity_poly.pdbx_strand_id
1 'polypeptide(L)'
;MNSGDTSTSKKSYPEGNYANSLRVGHNAFEFILDFSQSFDGIEEAEQCIRIITGPGYAKAMLKTLNKAITAYENTFGPIQTK
;
A
#
# COMPACT_ATOMS: atom_id res chain seq x y z
N MET A 1 -38.30 -29.00 -5.18
CA MET A 1 -37.71 -27.68 -5.46
C MET A 1 -36.40 -27.60 -4.71
N ASN A 2 -35.29 -27.97 -5.36
CA ASN A 2 -33.96 -27.88 -4.75
C ASN A 2 -33.34 -26.55 -5.17
N SER A 3 -33.44 -25.55 -4.29
CA SER A 3 -32.67 -24.32 -4.43
C SER A 3 -31.26 -24.62 -3.96
N GLY A 4 -30.37 -24.83 -4.93
CA GLY A 4 -28.96 -25.10 -4.70
C GLY A 4 -28.31 -23.97 -3.90
N ASP A 5 -27.64 -24.37 -2.83
CA ASP A 5 -26.62 -23.59 -2.16
C ASP A 5 -25.51 -23.27 -3.17
N THR A 6 -25.52 -22.06 -3.72
CA THR A 6 -24.41 -21.48 -4.48
C THR A 6 -23.69 -20.47 -3.60
N SER A 7 -23.10 -20.95 -2.49
CA SER A 7 -21.96 -20.29 -1.84
C SER A 7 -20.73 -20.32 -2.77
N THR A 8 -20.83 -19.58 -3.87
CA THR A 8 -19.73 -19.26 -4.75
C THR A 8 -18.71 -18.51 -3.90
N SER A 9 -17.61 -19.17 -3.55
CA SER A 9 -16.47 -18.51 -2.93
C SER A 9 -16.00 -17.40 -3.86
N LYS A 10 -16.40 -16.17 -3.55
CA LYS A 10 -16.05 -14.98 -4.33
C LYS A 10 -14.55 -14.80 -4.16
N LYS A 11 -13.78 -15.16 -5.18
CA LYS A 11 -12.34 -14.88 -5.24
C LYS A 11 -12.19 -13.36 -5.22
N SER A 12 -11.95 -12.80 -4.03
CA SER A 12 -11.70 -11.38 -3.84
C SER A 12 -10.30 -11.09 -4.36
N TYR A 13 -10.22 -10.31 -5.43
CA TYR A 13 -8.96 -9.69 -5.82
C TYR A 13 -8.69 -8.53 -4.85
N PRO A 14 -7.43 -8.29 -4.45
CA PRO A 14 -7.09 -7.15 -3.63
C PRO A 14 -7.52 -5.86 -4.35
N GLU A 15 -8.32 -5.05 -3.68
CA GLU A 15 -8.76 -3.76 -4.18
C GLU A 15 -7.63 -2.73 -4.03
N GLY A 16 -7.32 -2.01 -5.10
CA GLY A 16 -6.33 -0.95 -5.08
C GLY A 16 -6.95 0.34 -4.54
N ASN A 17 -6.30 0.96 -3.54
CA ASN A 17 -6.69 2.27 -3.05
C ASN A 17 -5.71 3.33 -3.52
N TYR A 18 -6.22 4.47 -3.98
CA TYR A 18 -5.39 5.62 -4.32
C TYR A 18 -4.88 6.29 -3.04
N ALA A 19 -3.59 6.64 -3.04
CA ALA A 19 -2.96 7.41 -1.98
C ALA A 19 -1.87 8.31 -2.58
N ASN A 20 -1.77 9.53 -2.06
CA ASN A 20 -0.76 10.51 -2.48
C ASN A 20 0.13 10.98 -1.31
N SER A 21 -0.16 10.52 -0.10
CA SER A 21 0.60 10.80 1.12
C SER A 21 0.93 9.51 1.86
N LEU A 22 2.15 9.41 2.36
CA LEU A 22 2.64 8.30 3.18
C LEU A 22 3.28 8.87 4.46
N ARG A 23 2.74 8.48 5.61
CA ARG A 23 3.35 8.74 6.93
C ARG A 23 3.89 7.44 7.51
N VAL A 24 5.12 7.48 8.03
CA VAL A 24 5.77 6.31 8.63
C VAL A 24 6.06 6.57 10.10
N GLY A 25 5.56 5.69 10.97
CA GLY A 25 5.88 5.65 12.39
C GLY A 25 6.48 4.28 12.77
N HIS A 26 7.15 4.19 13.91
CA HIS A 26 7.66 2.91 14.40
C HIS A 26 7.91 2.92 15.91
N ASN A 27 7.98 1.72 16.49
CA ASN A 27 8.54 1.45 17.81
C ASN A 27 9.50 0.23 17.70
N ALA A 28 9.93 -0.33 18.83
CA ALA A 28 10.86 -1.47 18.84
C ALA A 28 10.30 -2.75 18.20
N PHE A 29 8.99 -2.88 18.08
CA PHE A 29 8.29 -4.10 17.66
C PHE A 29 7.60 -3.94 16.29
N GLU A 30 7.26 -2.72 15.90
CA GLU A 30 6.36 -2.46 14.77
C GLU A 30 6.75 -1.22 13.97
N PHE A 31 6.42 -1.26 12.69
CA PHE A 31 6.34 -0.14 11.76
C PHE A 31 4.89 0.07 11.36
N ILE A 32 4.48 1.33 11.29
CA ILE A 32 3.15 1.76 10.85
C ILE A 32 3.35 2.59 9.59
N LEU A 33 2.68 2.20 8.51
CA LEU A 33 2.66 2.87 7.22
C LEU A 33 1.23 3.35 6.96
N ASP A 34 1.00 4.64 7.09
CA ASP A 34 -0.30 5.26 6.86
C ASP A 34 -0.34 5.90 5.48
N PHE A 35 -1.20 5.35 4.63
CA PHE A 35 -1.48 5.86 3.29
C PHE A 35 -2.79 6.66 3.32
N SER A 36 -2.72 7.91 2.86
CA SER A 36 -3.86 8.82 2.84
C SER A 36 -3.89 9.70 1.58
N GLN A 37 -4.98 10.46 1.41
CA GLN A 37 -5.22 11.36 0.28
C GLN A 37 -5.21 12.83 0.72
N SER A 38 -4.05 13.47 0.78
CA SER A 38 -3.97 14.90 1.09
C SER A 38 -4.42 15.74 -0.11
N PHE A 39 -5.34 16.68 0.10
CA PHE A 39 -5.74 17.67 -0.90
C PHE A 39 -5.57 19.08 -0.32
N ASP A 40 -5.19 20.04 -1.15
CA ASP A 40 -5.05 21.44 -0.71
C ASP A 40 -6.38 21.96 -0.15
N GLY A 41 -6.39 22.36 1.13
CA GLY A 41 -7.56 22.89 1.82
C GLY A 41 -8.41 21.88 2.60
N ILE A 42 -8.04 20.58 2.60
CA ILE A 42 -8.64 19.57 3.48
C ILE A 42 -7.53 19.08 4.43
N GLU A 43 -7.64 19.43 5.72
CA GLU A 43 -6.55 19.23 6.70
C GLU A 43 -6.15 17.76 6.87
N GLU A 44 -7.09 16.82 6.82
CA GLU A 44 -6.77 15.40 6.93
C GLU A 44 -7.74 14.57 6.09
N ALA A 45 -7.19 13.81 5.14
CA ALA A 45 -7.94 12.79 4.43
C ALA A 45 -8.44 11.71 5.39
N GLU A 46 -9.61 11.16 5.09
CA GLU A 46 -10.00 9.83 5.55
C GLU A 46 -8.82 8.86 5.38
N GLN A 47 -8.37 8.22 6.47
CA GLN A 47 -7.33 7.21 6.40
C GLN A 47 -7.78 6.11 5.42
N CYS A 48 -7.04 5.95 4.33
CA CYS A 48 -7.43 5.02 3.28
C CYS A 48 -6.89 3.62 3.57
N ILE A 49 -5.61 3.49 3.97
CA ILE A 49 -5.00 2.20 4.36
C ILE A 49 -3.92 2.43 5.42
N ARG A 50 -3.93 1.58 6.47
CA ARG A 50 -2.81 1.41 7.40
C ARG A 50 -2.21 0.01 7.26
N ILE A 51 -0.90 -0.06 7.09
CA ILE A 51 -0.14 -1.31 7.18
C ILE A 51 0.69 -1.30 8.46
N ILE A 52 0.51 -2.31 9.30
CA ILE A 52 1.33 -2.54 10.50
C ILE A 52 2.19 -3.78 10.26
N THR A 53 3.50 -3.67 10.45
CA THR A 53 4.42 -4.78 10.17
C THR A 53 5.65 -4.75 11.06
N GLY A 54 6.30 -5.90 11.27
CA GLY A 54 7.54 -5.95 12.05
C GLY A 54 8.74 -5.36 11.31
N PRO A 55 9.81 -4.93 12.02
CA PRO A 55 11.01 -4.32 11.42
C PRO A 55 11.67 -5.16 10.30
N GLY A 56 11.70 -6.49 10.45
CA GLY A 56 12.25 -7.40 9.44
C GLY A 56 11.47 -7.35 8.12
N TYR A 57 10.14 -7.34 8.19
CA TYR A 57 9.27 -7.26 7.02
C TYR A 57 9.27 -5.86 6.40
N ALA A 58 9.32 -4.79 7.21
CA ALA A 58 9.52 -3.43 6.71
C ALA A 58 10.81 -3.32 5.87
N LYS A 59 11.92 -3.89 6.37
CA LYS A 59 13.19 -3.92 5.63
C LYS A 59 13.10 -4.75 4.35
N ALA A 60 12.42 -5.89 4.38
CA ALA A 60 12.19 -6.71 3.20
C ALA A 60 11.33 -5.97 2.16
N MET A 61 10.28 -5.27 2.60
CA MET A 61 9.41 -4.45 1.76
C MET A 61 10.20 -3.35 1.04
N LEU A 62 11.03 -2.59 1.76
CA LEU A 62 11.90 -1.56 1.16
C LEU A 62 12.81 -2.16 0.07
N LYS A 63 13.46 -3.30 0.36
CA LYS A 63 14.34 -3.96 -0.60
C LYS A 63 13.60 -4.39 -1.86
N THR A 64 12.38 -4.92 -1.72
CA THR A 64 11.54 -5.34 -2.85
C THR A 64 11.05 -4.13 -3.64
N LEU A 65 10.61 -3.07 -2.98
CA LEU A 65 10.16 -1.84 -3.61
C LEU A 65 11.29 -1.19 -4.42
N ASN A 66 12.50 -1.08 -3.86
CA ASN A 66 13.66 -0.53 -4.56
C ASN A 66 13.98 -1.32 -5.84
N LYS A 67 13.94 -2.65 -5.79
CA LYS A 67 14.14 -3.48 -6.99
C LYS A 67 13.10 -3.20 -8.07
N ALA A 68 11.83 -3.06 -7.68
CA ALA A 68 10.74 -2.75 -8.60
C ALA A 68 10.92 -1.37 -9.24
N ILE A 69 11.31 -0.36 -8.46
CA ILE A 69 11.61 0.99 -8.95
C ILE A 69 12.78 0.96 -9.93
N THR A 70 13.91 0.32 -9.57
CA THR A 70 15.06 0.20 -10.48
C THR A 70 14.69 -0.50 -11.79
N ALA A 71 13.88 -1.57 -11.74
CA ALA A 71 13.41 -2.25 -12.94
C ALA A 71 12.51 -1.36 -13.81
N TYR A 72 11.65 -0.56 -13.18
CA TYR A 72 10.84 0.44 -13.87
C TYR A 72 11.72 1.49 -14.55
N GLU A 73 12.67 2.09 -13.83
CA GLU A 73 13.53 3.15 -14.38
C GLU A 73 14.43 2.67 -15.52
N ASN A 74 14.92 1.44 -15.45
CA ASN A 74 15.66 0.82 -16.56
C ASN A 74 14.82 0.68 -17.83
N THR A 75 13.49 0.57 -17.68
CA THR A 75 12.55 0.35 -18.79
C THR A 75 11.99 1.66 -19.33
N PHE A 76 11.63 2.59 -18.45
CA PHE A 76 10.88 3.81 -18.77
C PHE A 76 11.69 5.10 -18.62
N GLY A 77 12.94 5.00 -18.16
CA GLY A 77 13.79 6.13 -17.82
C GLY A 77 13.65 6.58 -16.36
N PRO A 78 14.50 7.51 -15.91
CA PRO A 78 14.55 7.95 -14.52
C PRO A 78 13.26 8.63 -14.08
N ILE A 79 12.82 8.35 -12.85
CA ILE A 79 11.69 9.03 -12.24
C ILE A 79 12.11 10.47 -11.92
N GLN A 80 11.44 11.44 -12.52
CA GLN A 80 11.65 12.85 -12.19
C GLN A 80 10.97 13.16 -10.86
N THR A 81 11.77 13.44 -9.84
CA THR A 81 11.27 14.01 -8.58
C THR A 81 11.28 15.53 -8.71
N LYS A 82 10.19 16.17 -8.25
CA LYS A 82 10.09 17.63 -8.16
C LYS A 82 10.69 18.11 -6.84
#